data_AF-A0A965FRS4-F1
#
_entry.id   AF-A0A965FRS4-F1
#
_cell.length_a   1.000
_cell.length_b   1.000
_cell.length_c   1.000
_cell.angle_alpha   90.00
_cell.angle_beta   90.00
_cell.angle_gamma   90.00
#
_symmetry.space_group_name_H-M   'P 1'
#
loop_
_entity.id
_entity.type
_entity.pdbx_description
1 polymer ?
#
loop_
_entity_poly.entity_id
_entity_poly.type
_entity_poly.pdbx_seq_one_letter_code
_entity_poly.pdbx_strand_id
1 'polypeptide(L)'
;MKNLFQITSTVLLFWLTIPFPANAAEPEVIERGKQMYMTLTCFACHGQEGRGMVRKRDRKDKKTGKFKYRKGDPMPGFEAYPKLAGQNAKYLLAQMNDIFEGRRKNGLTAAMFGIKLMIDNTAKEGDLEAISEYLAQIK
;
A
#
# COMPACT_ATOMS: atom_id res chain seq x y z
N MET A 1 8.34 19.36 -58.48
CA MET A 1 7.36 19.14 -57.40
C MET A 1 7.85 17.98 -56.54
N LYS A 2 8.60 18.27 -55.48
CA LYS A 2 9.06 17.27 -54.50
C LYS A 2 8.80 17.87 -53.12
N ASN A 3 7.74 17.43 -52.45
CA ASN A 3 7.53 17.71 -51.03
C ASN A 3 7.94 16.47 -50.25
N LEU A 4 9.18 16.50 -49.78
CA LEU A 4 9.72 15.58 -48.79
C LEU A 4 9.64 16.34 -47.45
N PHE A 5 8.62 16.06 -46.64
CA PHE A 5 8.59 16.56 -45.26
C PHE A 5 9.64 15.77 -44.46
N GLN A 6 10.85 16.33 -44.36
CA GLN A 6 11.82 15.92 -43.36
C GLN A 6 11.31 16.39 -41.99
N ILE A 7 10.89 15.44 -41.16
CA ILE A 7 10.74 15.68 -39.72
C ILE A 7 12.16 15.73 -39.17
N THR A 8 12.69 16.94 -39.02
CA THR A 8 14.01 17.18 -38.46
C THR A 8 14.00 16.85 -36.97
N SER A 9 14.69 15.77 -36.65
CA SER A 9 15.16 15.37 -35.33
C SER A 9 15.64 16.57 -34.50
N THR A 10 14.77 17.12 -33.64
CA THR A 10 15.07 18.21 -32.69
C THR A 10 14.29 18.08 -31.37
N VAL A 11 14.00 16.86 -30.93
CA VAL A 11 13.37 16.60 -29.60
C VAL A 11 14.27 15.69 -28.76
N LEU A 12 15.59 15.93 -28.75
CA LEU A 12 16.57 15.03 -28.13
C LEU A 12 17.46 15.64 -27.04
N LEU A 13 17.18 16.86 -26.56
CA LEU A 13 18.03 17.50 -25.53
C LEU A 13 17.24 18.32 -24.50
N PHE A 14 16.20 17.75 -23.89
CA PHE A 14 15.52 18.41 -22.76
C PHE A 14 15.26 17.49 -21.55
N TRP A 15 15.98 16.37 -21.44
CA TRP A 15 15.73 15.35 -20.41
C TRP A 15 17.00 14.86 -19.68
N LEU A 16 18.04 15.71 -19.54
CA LEU A 16 19.29 15.34 -18.86
C LEU A 16 19.66 16.21 -17.66
N THR A 17 18.82 17.19 -17.27
CA THR A 17 19.15 18.12 -16.17
C THR A 17 18.01 18.39 -15.21
N ILE A 18 16.89 17.66 -15.26
CA ILE A 18 15.88 17.79 -14.20
C ILE A 18 16.41 16.99 -13.00
N PRO A 19 16.79 17.64 -11.89
CA PRO A 19 17.06 16.90 -10.67
C PRO A 19 15.76 16.19 -10.28
N PHE A 20 15.76 14.86 -10.34
CA PHE A 20 14.66 14.07 -9.79
C PHE A 20 14.44 14.51 -8.35
N PRO A 21 13.23 14.98 -7.98
CA PRO A 21 12.98 15.46 -6.63
C PRO A 21 13.06 14.28 -5.67
N ALA A 22 14.14 14.25 -4.88
CA ALA A 22 14.48 13.14 -4.00
C ALA A 22 13.60 13.00 -2.74
N ASN A 23 12.43 13.65 -2.61
CA ASN A 23 11.70 13.56 -1.33
C ASN A 23 10.24 14.03 -1.25
N ALA A 24 9.46 13.96 -2.33
CA ALA A 24 8.00 13.96 -2.22
C ALA A 24 7.48 12.85 -3.12
N ALA A 25 6.72 11.91 -2.57
CA ALA A 25 6.14 10.84 -3.36
C ALA A 25 5.33 11.45 -4.51
N GLU A 26 5.84 11.29 -5.73
CA GLU A 26 5.21 11.81 -6.94
C GLU A 26 3.80 11.21 -7.08
N PRO A 27 2.80 11.94 -7.61
CA PRO A 27 1.44 11.41 -7.75
C PRO A 27 1.38 10.05 -8.45
N GLU A 28 2.28 9.80 -9.40
CA GLU A 28 2.43 8.52 -10.06
C GLU A 28 2.85 7.39 -9.11
N VAL A 29 3.83 7.64 -8.22
CA VAL A 29 4.28 6.69 -7.20
C VAL A 29 3.15 6.34 -6.24
N ILE A 30 2.36 7.35 -5.83
CA ILE A 30 1.21 7.14 -4.94
C ILE A 30 0.14 6.28 -5.62
N GLU A 31 -0.20 6.55 -6.89
CA GLU A 31 -1.19 5.75 -7.60
C GLU A 31 -0.67 4.33 -7.88
N ARG A 32 0.63 4.17 -8.18
CA ARG A 32 1.28 2.87 -8.29
C ARG A 32 1.19 2.09 -6.97
N GLY A 33 1.49 2.74 -5.85
CA GLY A 33 1.39 2.15 -4.51
C GLY A 33 -0.02 1.69 -4.18
N LYS A 34 -1.02 2.51 -4.49
CA LYS A 34 -2.43 2.15 -4.36
C LYS A 34 -2.80 0.96 -5.24
N GLN A 35 -2.38 0.95 -6.50
CA GLN A 35 -2.63 -0.16 -7.42
C GLN A 35 -2.03 -1.46 -6.88
N MET A 36 -0.80 -1.43 -6.37
CA MET A 36 -0.13 -2.61 -5.85
C MET A 36 -0.75 -3.09 -4.52
N TYR A 37 -1.17 -2.16 -3.65
CA TYR A 37 -1.93 -2.49 -2.44
C TYR A 37 -3.22 -3.28 -2.75
N MET A 38 -3.90 -2.92 -3.84
CA MET A 38 -5.10 -3.61 -4.29
C MET A 38 -4.77 -4.93 -5.01
N THR A 39 -3.80 -4.92 -5.92
CA THR A 39 -3.38 -6.09 -6.71
C THR A 39 -2.86 -7.23 -5.83
N LEU A 40 -2.06 -6.90 -4.82
CA LEU A 40 -1.53 -7.87 -3.85
C LEU A 40 -2.55 -8.23 -2.75
N THR A 41 -3.78 -7.73 -2.85
CA THR A 41 -4.89 -8.00 -1.92
C THR A 41 -4.58 -7.68 -0.45
N CYS A 42 -3.68 -6.73 -0.19
CA CYS A 42 -3.30 -6.30 1.16
C CYS A 42 -4.54 -5.87 1.98
N PHE A 43 -5.53 -5.27 1.29
CA PHE A 43 -6.79 -4.84 1.88
C PHE A 43 -7.62 -5.98 2.50
N ALA A 44 -7.43 -7.23 2.08
CA ALA A 44 -8.19 -8.38 2.56
C ALA A 44 -7.91 -8.70 4.04
N CYS A 45 -6.77 -8.25 4.57
CA CYS A 45 -6.41 -8.37 5.98
C CYS A 45 -6.27 -7.01 6.66
N HIS A 46 -5.73 -6.02 5.96
CA HIS A 46 -5.45 -4.69 6.52
C HIS A 46 -6.56 -3.66 6.28
N GLY A 47 -7.68 -4.06 5.66
CA GLY A 47 -8.83 -3.21 5.36
C GLY A 47 -8.62 -2.28 4.17
N GLN A 48 -9.68 -1.66 3.68
CA GLN A 48 -9.57 -0.70 2.57
C GLN A 48 -8.65 0.47 2.98
N GLU A 49 -7.70 0.83 2.12
CA GLU A 49 -6.67 1.85 2.37
C GLU A 49 -5.82 1.60 3.64
N GLY A 50 -5.74 0.36 4.14
CA GLY A 50 -5.00 0.05 5.36
C GLY A 50 -5.69 0.50 6.65
N ARG A 51 -6.99 0.84 6.62
CA ARG A 51 -7.72 1.36 7.79
C ARG A 51 -8.11 0.30 8.83
N GLY A 52 -7.73 -0.95 8.60
CA GLY A 52 -8.05 -2.10 9.43
C GLY A 52 -9.45 -2.67 9.15
N MET A 53 -9.62 -3.95 9.45
CA MET A 53 -10.91 -4.62 9.28
C MET A 53 -11.82 -4.31 10.46
N VAL A 54 -12.54 -3.19 10.38
CA VAL A 54 -13.35 -2.66 11.49
C VAL A 54 -14.85 -2.62 11.21
N ARG A 55 -15.66 -2.62 12.27
CA ARG A 55 -17.11 -2.47 12.22
C ARG A 55 -17.49 -1.11 11.65
N LYS A 56 -18.29 -1.09 10.58
CA LYS A 56 -18.79 0.16 9.96
C LYS A 56 -19.94 0.82 10.73
N ARG A 57 -20.60 0.08 11.62
CA ARG A 57 -21.76 0.53 12.40
C ARG A 57 -21.78 -0.13 13.77
N ASP A 58 -22.45 0.54 14.70
CA ASP A 58 -22.76 -0.05 15.99
C ASP A 58 -23.66 -1.28 15.83
N ARG A 59 -23.50 -2.23 16.74
CA ARG A 59 -24.36 -3.39 16.87
C ARG A 59 -24.78 -3.54 18.32
N LYS A 60 -26.07 -3.43 18.58
CA LYS A 60 -26.67 -3.76 19.87
C LYS A 60 -27.13 -5.21 19.91
N ASP A 61 -27.06 -5.80 21.09
CA ASP A 61 -27.70 -7.06 21.40
C ASP A 61 -29.23 -6.87 21.39
N LYS A 62 -29.96 -7.78 20.73
CA LYS A 62 -31.41 -7.64 20.54
C LYS A 62 -32.22 -7.88 21.82
N LYS A 63 -31.67 -8.63 22.77
CA LYS A 63 -32.39 -9.01 24.01
C LYS A 63 -32.20 -7.97 25.11
N THR A 64 -30.98 -7.47 25.24
CA THR A 64 -30.56 -6.57 26.33
C THR A 64 -30.49 -5.10 25.92
N GLY A 65 -30.49 -4.80 24.62
CA GLY A 65 -30.29 -3.45 24.09
C GLY A 65 -28.87 -2.89 24.28
N LYS A 66 -27.96 -3.60 24.95
CA LYS A 66 -26.57 -3.18 25.18
C LYS A 66 -25.76 -3.26 23.89
N PHE A 67 -24.75 -2.40 23.75
CA PHE A 67 -23.81 -2.50 22.63
C PHE A 67 -23.01 -3.81 22.73
N LYS A 68 -23.08 -4.62 21.69
CA LYS A 68 -22.22 -5.79 21.48
C LYS A 68 -20.93 -5.40 20.76
N TYR A 69 -21.02 -4.50 19.78
CA TYR A 69 -19.88 -3.86 19.11
C TYR A 69 -20.21 -2.40 18.81
N ARG A 70 -19.18 -1.55 18.81
CA ARG A 70 -19.22 -0.18 18.34
C ARG A 70 -18.62 -0.04 16.95
N LYS A 71 -18.99 1.01 16.24
CA LYS A 71 -18.32 1.44 15.01
C LYS A 71 -16.83 1.67 15.31
N GLY A 72 -15.96 1.10 14.49
CA GLY A 72 -14.51 1.17 14.66
C GLY A 72 -13.90 0.00 15.45
N ASP A 73 -14.71 -0.80 16.15
CA ASP A 73 -14.24 -2.04 16.77
C ASP A 73 -13.68 -2.98 15.70
N PRO A 74 -12.60 -3.73 15.98
CA PRO A 74 -12.12 -4.74 15.05
C PRO A 74 -13.20 -5.78 14.76
N MET A 75 -13.21 -6.27 13.53
CA MET A 75 -14.04 -7.39 13.14
C MET A 75 -13.51 -8.66 13.84
N PRO A 76 -14.39 -9.50 14.42
CA PRO A 76 -13.95 -10.75 15.03
C PRO A 76 -13.05 -11.58 14.10
N GLY A 77 -11.88 -11.98 14.58
CA GLY A 77 -10.86 -12.70 13.82
C GLY A 77 -9.82 -11.82 13.12
N PHE A 78 -9.98 -10.48 13.18
CA PHE A 78 -9.06 -9.53 12.55
C PHE A 78 -8.34 -8.62 13.55
N GLU A 79 -8.44 -8.89 14.85
CA GLU A 79 -7.91 -8.05 15.93
C GLU A 79 -6.39 -7.88 15.86
N ALA A 80 -5.69 -8.90 15.39
CA ALA A 80 -4.24 -8.94 15.31
C ALA A 80 -3.67 -8.40 13.99
N TYR A 81 -4.51 -8.02 13.01
CA TYR A 81 -4.05 -7.35 11.79
C TYR A 81 -3.98 -5.85 12.02
N PRO A 82 -2.78 -5.23 11.92
CA PRO A 82 -2.60 -3.83 12.22
C PRO A 82 -3.25 -2.93 11.16
N LYS A 83 -3.66 -1.74 11.60
CA LYS A 83 -3.94 -0.60 10.73
C LYS A 83 -2.62 -0.08 10.17
N LEU A 84 -2.57 0.14 8.87
CA LEU A 84 -1.41 0.65 8.13
C LEU A 84 -1.59 2.10 7.67
N ALA A 85 -2.84 2.55 7.52
CA ALA A 85 -3.18 3.90 7.12
C ALA A 85 -2.49 4.95 8.00
N GLY A 86 -1.77 5.89 7.37
CA GLY A 86 -1.10 7.01 8.02
C GLY A 86 0.19 6.65 8.75
N GLN A 87 0.67 5.41 8.63
CA GLN A 87 1.95 5.01 9.21
C GLN A 87 3.12 5.56 8.39
N ASN A 88 4.24 5.84 9.04
CA ASN A 88 5.45 6.31 8.36
C ASN A 88 5.90 5.34 7.26
N ALA A 89 6.16 5.85 6.05
CA ALA A 89 6.54 5.05 4.89
C ALA A 89 7.82 4.23 5.13
N LYS A 90 8.87 4.83 5.70
CA LYS A 90 10.13 4.13 6.00
C LYS A 90 9.92 2.99 6.99
N TYR A 91 9.06 3.20 7.99
CA TYR A 91 8.71 2.14 8.93
C TYR A 91 7.97 1.01 8.22
N LEU A 92 6.95 1.30 7.40
CA LEU A 92 6.20 0.28 6.66
C LEU A 92 7.12 -0.56 5.76
N LEU A 93 8.00 0.10 5.00
CA LEU A 93 8.96 -0.58 4.12
C LEU A 93 9.92 -1.47 4.92
N ALA A 94 10.48 -0.94 6.02
CA ALA A 94 11.36 -1.71 6.89
C ALA A 94 10.66 -2.94 7.47
N GLN A 95 9.40 -2.80 7.92
CA GLN A 95 8.62 -3.93 8.44
C GLN A 95 8.35 -4.99 7.37
N MET A 96 7.99 -4.59 6.15
CA MET A 96 7.79 -5.53 5.05
C MET A 96 9.08 -6.32 4.76
N ASN A 97 10.21 -5.65 4.64
CA ASN A 97 11.50 -6.29 4.40
C ASN A 97 11.91 -7.22 5.55
N ASP A 98 11.79 -6.76 6.80
CA ASP A 98 12.10 -7.58 7.98
C ASP A 98 11.25 -8.85 8.04
N ILE A 99 9.97 -8.76 7.66
CA ILE A 99 9.08 -9.90 7.62
C ILE A 99 9.51 -10.85 6.51
N PHE A 100 9.66 -10.38 5.27
CA PHE A 100 9.96 -11.22 4.11
C PHE A 100 11.35 -11.85 4.14
N GLU A 101 12.30 -11.25 4.86
CA GLU A 101 13.65 -11.78 5.08
C GLU A 101 13.74 -12.60 6.37
N GLY A 102 12.63 -12.78 7.09
CA GLY A 102 12.54 -13.63 8.28
C GLY A 102 13.16 -13.04 9.55
N ARG A 103 13.63 -11.79 9.53
CA ARG A 103 14.09 -11.06 10.72
C ARG A 103 12.95 -10.85 11.73
N ARG A 104 11.73 -10.60 11.23
CA ARG A 104 10.52 -10.44 12.06
C ARG A 104 9.61 -11.66 11.95
N LYS A 105 9.49 -12.40 13.06
CA LYS A 105 8.76 -13.69 13.17
C LYS A 105 7.75 -13.76 14.32
N ASN A 106 7.21 -12.62 14.75
CA ASN A 106 6.29 -12.54 15.88
C ASN A 106 4.81 -12.45 15.45
N GLY A 107 3.89 -12.81 16.35
CA GLY A 107 2.45 -12.66 16.12
C GLY A 107 2.00 -13.33 14.82
N LEU A 108 1.25 -12.60 13.99
CA LEU A 108 0.71 -13.08 12.71
C LEU A 108 1.62 -12.80 11.50
N THR A 109 2.93 -12.55 11.67
CA THR A 109 3.80 -12.23 10.53
C THR A 109 3.91 -13.40 9.54
N ALA A 110 3.71 -14.64 10.00
CA ALA A 110 3.67 -15.82 9.13
C ALA A 110 2.58 -15.74 8.05
N ALA A 111 1.46 -15.05 8.31
CA ALA A 111 0.40 -14.84 7.33
C ALA A 111 0.87 -14.00 6.13
N MET A 112 1.89 -13.16 6.31
CA MET A 112 2.46 -12.35 5.23
C MET A 112 3.42 -13.15 4.33
N PHE A 113 3.90 -14.33 4.74
CA PHE A 113 4.74 -15.16 3.87
C PHE A 113 4.01 -15.66 2.62
N GLY A 114 2.70 -15.94 2.72
CA GLY A 114 1.88 -16.23 1.54
C GLY A 114 1.80 -15.04 0.58
N ILE A 115 1.80 -13.81 1.12
CA ILE A 115 1.83 -12.58 0.33
C ILE A 115 3.19 -12.36 -0.32
N LYS A 116 4.29 -12.77 0.33
CA LYS A 116 5.64 -12.72 -0.26
C LYS A 116 5.68 -13.43 -1.61
N LEU A 117 5.04 -14.60 -1.73
CA LEU A 117 4.98 -15.32 -3.01
C LEU A 117 4.29 -14.49 -4.10
N MET A 118 3.23 -13.75 -3.77
CA MET A 118 2.55 -12.88 -4.73
C MET A 118 3.43 -11.68 -5.10
N ILE A 119 4.12 -11.09 -4.13
CA ILE A 119 5.08 -10.00 -4.33
C ILE A 119 6.19 -10.43 -5.28
N ASP A 120 6.82 -11.57 -5.02
CA ASP A 120 7.94 -12.07 -5.83
C ASP A 120 7.56 -12.29 -7.31
N ASN A 121 6.28 -12.59 -7.59
CA ASN A 121 5.79 -12.85 -8.94
C ASN A 121 5.13 -11.64 -9.63
N THR A 122 4.77 -10.59 -8.88
CA THR A 122 3.92 -9.50 -9.39
C THR A 122 4.55 -8.12 -9.21
N ALA A 123 5.27 -7.91 -8.11
CA ALA A 123 5.88 -6.64 -7.77
C ALA A 123 7.21 -6.45 -8.48
N LYS A 124 7.50 -5.21 -8.84
CA LYS A 124 8.77 -4.75 -9.39
C LYS A 124 9.57 -4.03 -8.30
N GLU A 125 10.83 -3.75 -8.61
CA GLU A 125 11.64 -2.84 -7.80
C GLU A 125 10.90 -1.51 -7.58
N GLY A 126 10.93 -1.00 -6.34
CA GLY A 126 10.21 0.21 -5.94
C GLY A 126 8.72 0.01 -5.60
N ASP A 127 8.08 -1.11 -5.92
CA ASP A 127 6.63 -1.27 -5.64
C ASP A 127 6.31 -1.33 -4.14
N LEU A 128 7.18 -1.93 -3.32
CA LEU A 128 7.00 -1.96 -1.86
C LEU A 128 7.19 -0.58 -1.24
N GLU A 129 8.10 0.23 -1.80
CA GLU A 129 8.28 1.62 -1.41
C GLU A 129 7.04 2.44 -1.81
N ALA A 130 6.55 2.28 -3.04
CA ALA A 130 5.34 2.92 -3.51
C ALA A 130 4.12 2.60 -2.62
N ILE A 131 3.93 1.33 -2.23
CA ILE A 131 2.87 0.94 -1.28
C ILE A 131 3.03 1.69 0.06
N SER A 132 4.26 1.78 0.56
CA SER A 132 4.56 2.43 1.83
C SER A 132 4.26 3.94 1.77
N GLU A 133 4.67 4.59 0.68
CA GLU A 133 4.39 6.00 0.42
C GLU A 133 2.88 6.26 0.30
N TYR A 134 2.17 5.42 -0.45
CA TYR A 134 0.71 5.48 -0.56
C TYR A 134 0.02 5.42 0.81
N LEU A 135 0.36 4.41 1.62
CA LEU A 135 -0.26 4.19 2.92
C LEU A 135 0.03 5.35 3.90
N ALA A 136 1.20 5.98 3.82
CA ALA A 136 1.57 7.11 4.64
C ALA A 136 0.72 8.37 4.37
N GLN A 137 0.16 8.51 3.17
CA GLN A 137 -0.71 9.65 2.82
C GLN A 137 -2.15 9.51 3.33
N ILE A 138 -2.54 8.32 3.82
CA ILE A 138 -3.91 8.07 4.27
C ILE A 138 -4.12 8.69 5.65
N LYS A 139 -5.00 9.70 5.71
CA LYS A 139 -5.45 10.37 6.95
C LYS A 139 -6.63 9.67 7.59
#